data_AF-A0A8J8FMM2-F1
#
_entry.id   AF-A0A8J8FMM2-F1
#
_cell.length_a   1.000
_cell.length_b   1.000
_cell.length_c   1.000
_cell.angle_alpha   90.00
_cell.angle_beta   90.00
_cell.angle_gamma   90.00
#
_symmetry.space_group_name_H-M   'P 1'
#
loop_
_entity.id
_entity.type
_entity.pdbx_description
1 polymer ?
#
loop_
_entity_poly.entity_id
_entity_poly.type
_entity_poly.pdbx_seq_one_letter_code
_entity_poly.pdbx_strand_id
1 'polypeptide(L)'
;MSQTKPIEISKYEVEEAYKRVKANKGSAGIDHQRLLDFDQDKSNNLYKLWNRLSSGSYIPPPVLRVEIPENKGVRAEWHLLKR
;
A
#
# COMPACT_ATOMS: atom_id res chain seq x y z
N MET A 1 -21.39 21.04 16.30
CA MET A 1 -20.86 21.04 14.91
C MET A 1 -20.88 19.61 14.43
N SER A 2 -21.71 19.30 13.42
CA SER A 2 -21.80 17.96 12.85
C SER A 2 -20.49 17.62 12.12
N GLN A 3 -19.93 16.45 12.42
CA GLN A 3 -18.75 15.95 11.72
C GLN A 3 -19.02 15.94 10.21
N THR A 4 -18.23 16.70 9.44
CA THR A 4 -18.44 16.90 8.00
C THR A 4 -18.03 15.68 7.17
N LYS A 5 -17.35 14.70 7.78
CA LYS A 5 -16.85 13.49 7.12
C LYS A 5 -17.50 12.24 7.73
N PRO A 6 -17.99 11.29 6.91
CA PRO A 6 -18.64 10.08 7.39
C PRO A 6 -17.69 9.07 8.04
N ILE A 7 -16.38 9.12 7.75
CA ILE A 7 -15.37 8.25 8.35
C ILE A 7 -14.32 9.09 9.08
N GLU A 8 -14.11 8.80 10.36
CA GLU A 8 -13.13 9.47 11.22
C GLU A 8 -11.72 8.95 10.91
N ILE A 9 -11.08 9.56 9.90
CA ILE A 9 -9.67 9.35 9.60
C ILE A 9 -8.98 10.69 9.71
N SER A 10 -7.95 10.80 10.52
CA SER A 10 -7.14 12.01 10.63
C SER A 10 -6.13 12.12 9.46
N LYS A 11 -5.72 13.34 9.12
CA LYS A 11 -4.63 13.55 8.15
C LYS A 11 -3.31 12.93 8.61
N TYR A 12 -3.09 12.90 9.92
CA TYR A 12 -1.89 12.34 10.53
C TYR A 12 -1.78 10.83 10.31
N GLU A 13 -2.88 10.09 10.46
CA GLU A 13 -2.91 8.64 10.20
C GLU A 13 -2.53 8.30 8.76
N VAL A 14 -3.03 9.10 7.80
CA VAL A 14 -2.70 8.92 6.38
C VAL A 14 -1.22 9.19 6.11
N GLU A 15 -0.64 10.20 6.77
CA GLU A 15 0.78 10.50 6.65
C GLU A 15 1.66 9.39 7.26
N GLU A 16 1.31 8.88 8.44
CA GLU A 16 2.04 7.78 9.09
C GLU A 16 1.97 6.49 8.26
N ALA A 17 0.80 6.18 7.68
CA ALA A 17 0.65 5.06 6.76
C ALA A 17 1.56 5.21 5.53
N TYR A 18 1.63 6.42 4.96
CA TYR A 18 2.52 6.70 3.83
C TYR A 18 4.00 6.45 4.16
N LYS A 19 4.47 6.86 5.35
CA LYS A 19 5.85 6.61 5.79
C LYS A 19 6.19 5.13 5.83
N ARG A 20 5.26 4.28 6.30
CA ARG A 20 5.43 2.82 6.33
C ARG A 20 5.54 2.22 4.93
N VAL A 21 4.68 2.66 4.00
CA VAL A 21 4.73 2.23 2.59
C VAL A 21 6.07 2.64 1.95
N LYS A 22 6.51 3.87 2.20
CA LYS A 22 7.79 4.38 1.68
C LYS A 22 8.98 3.57 2.22
N ALA A 23 8.95 3.16 3.48
CA ALA A 23 10.00 2.33 4.08
C ALA A 23 10.13 0.94 3.44
N ASN A 24 9.01 0.38 2.95
CA ASN A 24 8.99 -0.93 2.29
C ASN A 24 9.61 -0.93 0.88
N LYS A 25 9.85 0.25 0.29
CA LYS A 25 10.49 0.42 -1.04
C LYS A 25 9.87 -0.45 -2.14
N GLY A 26 8.56 -0.66 -2.08
CA GLY A 26 7.83 -1.50 -3.03
C GLY A 26 7.85 -0.94 -4.45
N SER A 27 7.68 -1.84 -5.42
CA SER A 27 7.52 -1.48 -6.85
C SER A 27 6.19 -0.75 -7.10
N ALA A 28 6.12 0.00 -8.20
CA ALA A 28 4.90 0.68 -8.62
C ALA A 28 3.78 -0.33 -8.96
N GLY A 29 2.54 0.09 -8.73
CA GLY A 29 1.34 -0.70 -9.04
C GLY A 29 0.93 -0.63 -10.51
N ILE A 30 -0.34 -0.95 -10.79
CA ILE A 30 -0.92 -0.93 -12.14
C ILE A 30 -1.00 0.49 -12.73
N ASP A 31 -1.04 1.51 -11.87
CA ASP A 31 -1.05 2.92 -12.23
C ASP A 31 0.36 3.45 -12.57
N HIS A 32 1.38 2.60 -12.46
CA HIS A 32 2.79 2.94 -12.67
C HIS A 32 3.28 4.13 -11.84
N GLN A 33 2.58 4.49 -10.76
CA GLN A 33 2.96 5.61 -9.92
C GLN A 33 4.17 5.24 -9.07
N ARG A 34 5.31 5.90 -9.30
CA ARG A 34 6.51 5.73 -8.47
C ARG A 34 6.41 6.60 -7.22
N LEU A 35 7.02 6.13 -6.13
CA LEU A 35 7.11 6.91 -4.90
C LEU A 35 7.82 8.25 -5.10
N LEU A 36 8.81 8.31 -5.98
CA LEU A 36 9.52 9.56 -6.32
C LEU A 36 8.59 10.60 -6.93
N ASP A 37 7.71 10.18 -7.85
CA ASP A 37 6.74 11.07 -8.50
C ASP A 37 5.65 11.48 -7.52
N PHE A 38 5.22 10.57 -6.65
CA PHE A 38 4.29 10.87 -5.57
C PHE A 38 4.84 11.90 -4.57
N ASP A 39 6.13 11.79 -4.25
CA ASP A 39 6.82 12.67 -3.29
C ASP A 39 6.97 14.12 -3.79
N GLN A 40 7.01 14.36 -5.10
CA GLN A 40 7.11 15.71 -5.68
C GLN A 40 5.97 16.62 -5.23
N ASP A 41 4.77 16.07 -5.08
CA ASP A 41 3.59 16.77 -4.57
C ASP A 41 2.92 16.01 -3.41
N LYS A 42 3.75 15.57 -2.45
CA LYS A 42 3.34 14.75 -1.30
C LYS A 42 2.11 15.33 -0.59
N SER A 43 2.12 16.63 -0.28
CA SER A 43 1.06 17.27 0.51
C SER A 43 -0.30 17.23 -0.20
N ASN A 44 -0.35 17.59 -1.49
CA ASN A 44 -1.61 17.55 -2.23
C ASN A 44 -2.07 16.11 -2.49
N ASN A 45 -1.14 15.20 -2.77
CA ASN A 45 -1.47 13.79 -2.99
C ASN A 45 -2.05 13.14 -1.73
N LEU A 46 -1.45 13.37 -0.56
CA LEU A 46 -1.99 12.90 0.72
C LEU A 46 -3.33 13.56 1.05
N TYR A 47 -3.50 14.85 0.74
CA TYR A 47 -4.78 15.54 0.95
C TYR A 47 -5.90 14.96 0.08
N LYS A 48 -5.64 14.70 -1.20
CA LYS A 48 -6.59 14.04 -2.12
C LYS A 48 -6.95 12.65 -1.62
N LEU A 49 -5.97 11.87 -1.18
CA LEU A 49 -6.18 10.52 -0.63
C LEU A 49 -7.01 10.57 0.66
N TRP A 50 -6.63 11.40 1.63
CA TRP A 50 -7.36 11.61 2.87
C TRP A 50 -8.81 12.04 2.62
N ASN A 51 -9.04 12.94 1.65
CA ASN A 51 -10.38 13.38 1.32
C ASN A 51 -11.29 12.25 0.85
N ARG A 52 -10.76 11.34 0.02
CA ARG A 52 -11.49 10.18 -0.50
C ARG A 52 -11.70 9.10 0.56
N LEU A 53 -10.70 8.89 1.42
CA LEU A 53 -10.79 7.94 2.53
C LEU A 53 -11.81 8.40 3.57
N SER A 54 -11.70 9.64 4.03
CA SER A 54 -12.62 10.22 5.03
C SER A 54 -14.05 10.39 4.53
N SER A 55 -14.26 10.54 3.22
CA SER A 55 -15.60 10.58 2.61
C SER A 55 -16.19 9.19 2.32
N GLY A 56 -15.38 8.13 2.39
CA GLY A 56 -15.78 6.79 1.94
C GLY A 56 -15.87 6.62 0.41
N SER A 57 -15.42 7.61 -0.37
CA SER A 57 -15.45 7.55 -1.84
C SER A 57 -14.15 7.00 -2.46
N TYR A 58 -13.26 6.45 -1.64
CA TYR A 58 -12.04 5.80 -2.10
C TYR A 58 -12.35 4.42 -2.64
N ILE A 59 -12.10 4.23 -3.94
CA ILE A 59 -12.16 2.93 -4.60
C ILE A 59 -10.72 2.60 -5.00
N PRO A 60 -10.09 1.57 -4.40
CA PRO A 60 -8.71 1.22 -4.70
C PRO A 60 -8.58 0.68 -6.13
N PRO A 61 -7.49 0.99 -6.84
CA PRO A 61 -7.19 0.35 -8.12
C PRO A 61 -6.95 -1.16 -7.92
N PRO A 62 -7.12 -1.98 -8.97
CA PRO A 62 -6.80 -3.40 -8.92
C PRO A 62 -5.29 -3.60 -8.64
N VAL A 63 -4.96 -4.71 -7.99
CA VAL A 63 -3.57 -5.05 -7.64
C VAL A 63 -2.82 -5.59 -8.86
N LEU A 64 -1.58 -5.14 -9.05
CA LEU A 64 -0.71 -5.66 -10.11
C LEU A 64 -0.24 -7.08 -9.74
N ARG A 65 -0.59 -8.06 -10.57
CA ARG A 65 -0.08 -9.43 -10.43
C ARG A 65 1.34 -9.49 -10.97
N VAL A 66 2.29 -9.88 -10.12
CA VAL A 66 3.67 -10.12 -10.52
C VAL A 66 3.96 -11.60 -10.34
N GLU A 67 4.56 -12.23 -11.35
CA GLU A 67 5.08 -13.58 -11.22
C GLU A 67 6.34 -13.53 -10.35
N ILE A 68 6.27 -14.13 -9.17
CA ILE A 68 7.42 -14.32 -8.30
C ILE A 68 7.98 -15.70 -8.63
N PRO A 69 9.21 -15.79 -9.18
CA PRO A 69 9.81 -17.09 -9.47
C PRO A 69 9.99 -17.87 -8.16
N GLU A 70 9.42 -19.08 -8.10
CA GLU A 70 9.71 -20.00 -7.01
C GLU A 70 11.16 -20.48 -7.14
N ASN A 71 11.95 -20.33 -6.06
CA ASN A 71 13.27 -20.96 -5.98
C ASN A 71 13.11 -22.48 -5.93
N LYS A 72 13.07 -23.16 -7.08
CA LYS A 72 13.19 -24.62 -7.15
C LYS A 72 14.63 -25.01 -6.83
N GLY A 73 14.86 -25.39 -5.57
CA GLY A 73 16.19 -25.83 -5.13
C GLY A 73 16.29 -26.59 -3.81
N VAL A 74 15.20 -26.95 -3.13
CA VAL A 74 15.29 -27.81 -1.93
C VAL A 74 14.35 -29.00 -2.07
N ARG A 75 14.83 -30.04 -2.75
CA ARG A 75 14.33 -31.40 -2.60
C ARG A 75 15.36 -32.19 -1.79
N ALA A 76 15.30 -32.11 -0.47
CA ALA A 76 15.94 -33.08 0.42
C ALA A 76 15.26 -33.08 1.81
N GLU A 77 14.86 -34.27 2.25
CA GLU A 77 14.73 -34.68 3.66
C GLU A 77 13.51 -34.31 4.54
N TRP A 78 12.33 -33.98 3.99
CA TRP A 78 11.10 -34.02 4.83
C TRP A 78 10.51 -35.42 5.06
N HIS A 79 11.17 -36.49 4.58
CA HIS A 79 10.73 -37.88 4.76
C HIS A 79 11.49 -38.70 5.82
N LEU A 80 12.50 -38.15 6.50
CA LEU A 80 13.32 -38.92 7.46
C LEU A 80 13.18 -38.52 8.94
N LEU A 81 12.26 -37.62 9.29
CA LEU A 81 11.93 -37.31 10.70
C LEU A 81 10.56 -37.82 11.14
N LYS A 82 10.11 -38.95 10.56
CA LYS A 82 9.01 -39.77 11.09
C LYS A 82 9.44 -41.22 11.27
N ARG A 83 10.47 -41.42 12.09
CA ARG A 83 10.65 -42.66 12.86
C ARG A 83 10.79 -42.31 14.32
#